data_AF-A0A933LG27-F1
#
_entry.id   AF-A0A933LG27-F1
#
_cell.length_a   1.000
_cell.length_b   1.000
_cell.length_c   1.000
_cell.angle_alpha   90.00
_cell.angle_beta   90.00
_cell.angle_gamma   90.00
#
_symmetry.space_group_name_H-M   'P 1'
#
loop_
_entity.id
_entity.type
_entity.pdbx_description
1 polymer ?
#
loop_
_entity_poly.entity_id
_entity_poly.type
_entity_poly.pdbx_seq_one_letter_code
_entity_poly.pdbx_strand_id
1 'polypeptide(L)'
;MAQAETVRSGARPLRLAGLLVLLWRLLASAQLAVALIGFLALAGLLAVMLPQAPASLHDSPAALDLWAEGQQGTFGPFTDAMLRVGLFTIVTSWWFLTALGLLAVSVCVYAADRFAAIWRNVTRPRELVPDSFFDRAANRAAFASPGGAPALEAALARRRFDVRRAVDGETAYLFADRFAWAQLGSLVTHLAVLLFLVGGIVSHVGGYTSALLIAEGTTSPVFPVSHPDQMQIEVADASARFDPETGVARDYRSELVIYQGGEEVARGVTTVNGPLSYGGYRFHQAG
;
A
#
# COMPACT_ATOMS: atom_id res chain seq x y z
N MET A 1 42.84 -12.08 -49.03
CA MET A 1 42.58 -13.06 -47.97
C MET A 1 42.09 -12.31 -46.74
N ALA A 2 40.81 -12.45 -46.42
CA ALA A 2 40.17 -11.86 -45.25
C ALA A 2 40.45 -12.72 -44.02
N GLN A 3 40.80 -12.10 -42.89
CA GLN A 3 40.71 -12.74 -41.59
C GLN A 3 39.84 -11.88 -40.68
N ALA A 4 38.72 -12.48 -40.27
CA ALA A 4 37.74 -11.95 -39.36
C ALA A 4 38.27 -12.00 -37.93
N GLU A 5 38.36 -10.85 -37.28
CA GLU A 5 38.65 -10.74 -35.86
C GLU A 5 37.34 -10.98 -35.08
N THR A 6 37.20 -12.18 -34.54
CA THR A 6 36.05 -12.56 -33.71
C THR A 6 36.29 -12.03 -32.29
N VAL A 7 35.69 -10.88 -31.98
CA VAL A 7 35.62 -10.35 -30.62
C VAL A 7 34.72 -11.26 -29.78
N ARG A 8 35.34 -12.18 -29.04
CA ARG A 8 34.64 -12.97 -28.01
C ARG A 8 34.31 -12.06 -26.84
N SER A 9 33.06 -11.61 -26.77
CA SER A 9 32.43 -10.99 -25.60
C SER A 9 32.37 -12.01 -24.44
N GLY A 10 33.43 -12.07 -23.64
CA GLY A 10 33.43 -12.79 -22.37
C GLY A 10 32.60 -12.04 -21.34
N ALA A 11 31.39 -12.51 -21.04
CA ALA A 11 30.61 -12.04 -19.90
C ALA A 11 31.41 -12.31 -18.62
N ARG A 12 31.90 -11.26 -17.96
CA ARG A 12 32.56 -11.38 -16.66
C ARG A 12 31.53 -11.89 -15.64
N PRO A 13 31.85 -12.90 -14.80
CA PRO A 13 30.92 -13.36 -13.78
C PRO A 13 30.58 -12.20 -12.84
N LEU A 14 29.29 -11.91 -12.70
CA LEU A 14 28.80 -10.86 -11.81
C LEU A 14 29.20 -11.22 -10.37
N ARG A 15 30.10 -10.42 -9.79
CA ARG A 15 30.42 -10.51 -8.36
C ARG A 15 29.15 -10.22 -7.56
N LEU A 16 28.98 -10.84 -6.39
CA LEU A 16 27.80 -10.67 -5.51
C LEU A 16 27.41 -9.20 -5.31
N ALA A 17 28.39 -8.31 -5.13
CA ALA A 17 28.17 -6.87 -5.03
C ALA A 17 27.50 -6.26 -6.27
N GLY A 18 27.85 -6.72 -7.48
CA GLY A 18 27.21 -6.27 -8.72
C GLY A 18 25.75 -6.73 -8.83
N LEU A 19 25.44 -7.93 -8.33
CA LEU A 19 24.07 -8.44 -8.29
C LEU A 19 23.20 -7.65 -7.31
N LEU A 20 23.73 -7.29 -6.14
CA LEU A 20 23.03 -6.44 -5.16
C LEU A 20 22.75 -5.04 -5.70
N VAL A 21 23.71 -4.44 -6.42
CA VAL A 21 23.50 -3.13 -7.06
C VAL A 21 22.44 -3.21 -8.16
N LEU A 22 22.45 -4.28 -8.96
CA LEU A 22 21.42 -4.48 -9.98
C LEU A 22 20.03 -4.64 -9.35
N LEU A 23 19.92 -5.46 -8.30
CA LEU A 23 18.68 -5.66 -7.56
C LEU A 23 18.18 -4.36 -6.94
N TRP A 24 19.06 -3.58 -6.32
CA TRP A 24 18.72 -2.26 -5.76
C TRP A 24 18.18 -1.32 -6.84
N ARG A 25 18.85 -1.24 -8.00
CA ARG A 25 18.40 -0.41 -9.13
C ARG A 25 17.07 -0.86 -9.71
N LEU A 26 16.82 -2.17 -9.74
CA LEU A 26 15.55 -2.73 -10.18
C LEU A 26 14.42 -2.35 -9.21
N LEU A 27 14.64 -2.54 -7.89
CA LEU A 27 13.67 -2.21 -6.84
C LEU A 27 13.43 -0.70 -6.72
N ALA A 28 14.44 0.13 -6.97
CA ALA A 28 14.34 1.59 -7.02
C ALA A 28 13.74 2.11 -8.34
N SER A 29 13.28 1.25 -9.25
CA SER A 29 12.70 1.67 -10.53
C SER A 29 11.23 2.03 -10.39
N ALA A 30 10.87 3.27 -10.76
CA ALA A 30 9.48 3.68 -10.85
C ALA A 30 8.68 2.86 -11.88
N GLN A 31 9.33 2.35 -12.93
CA GLN A 31 8.66 1.52 -13.94
C GLN A 31 8.24 0.17 -13.37
N LEU A 32 9.06 -0.44 -12.51
CA LEU A 32 8.70 -1.68 -11.82
C LEU A 32 7.52 -1.44 -10.88
N ALA A 33 7.56 -0.37 -10.07
CA ALA A 33 6.47 -0.03 -9.16
C ALA A 33 5.15 0.18 -9.93
N VAL A 34 5.17 0.94 -11.03
CA VAL A 34 3.99 1.18 -11.88
C VAL A 34 3.48 -0.13 -12.50
N ALA A 35 4.38 -1.01 -12.97
CA ALA A 35 3.98 -2.31 -13.51
C ALA A 35 3.31 -3.19 -12.45
N LEU A 36 3.85 -3.23 -11.22
CA LEU A 36 3.27 -3.98 -10.10
C LEU A 36 1.91 -3.42 -9.67
N ILE A 37 1.77 -2.09 -9.62
CA ILE A 37 0.48 -1.44 -9.35
C ILE A 37 -0.53 -1.82 -10.43
N GLY A 38 -0.16 -1.75 -11.71
CA GLY A 38 -1.03 -2.13 -12.82
C GLY A 38 -1.45 -3.61 -12.77
N PHE A 39 -0.51 -4.49 -12.42
CA PHE A 39 -0.79 -5.91 -12.22
C PHE A 39 -1.77 -6.15 -11.06
N LEU A 40 -1.53 -5.56 -9.89
CA LEU A 40 -2.40 -5.70 -8.73
C LEU A 40 -3.80 -5.09 -8.98
N ALA A 41 -3.87 -3.97 -9.72
CA ALA A 41 -5.14 -3.37 -10.11
C ALA A 41 -5.94 -4.28 -11.04
N LEU A 42 -5.29 -4.89 -12.03
CA LEU A 42 -5.92 -5.87 -12.92
C LEU A 42 -6.39 -7.11 -12.14
N ALA A 43 -5.57 -7.62 -11.23
CA ALA A 43 -5.94 -8.72 -10.36
C ALA A 43 -7.15 -8.37 -9.47
N GLY A 44 -7.19 -7.16 -8.91
CA GLY A 44 -8.34 -6.66 -8.15
C GLY A 44 -9.61 -6.57 -8.99
N LEU A 45 -9.50 -6.11 -10.25
CA LEU A 45 -10.64 -6.12 -11.18
C LEU A 45 -11.14 -7.55 -11.44
N LEU A 46 -10.23 -8.50 -11.68
CA LEU A 46 -10.60 -9.90 -11.85
C LEU A 46 -11.27 -10.47 -10.59
N ALA A 47 -10.82 -10.09 -9.40
CA ALA A 47 -11.42 -10.51 -8.13
C ALA A 47 -12.87 -10.01 -7.96
N VAL A 48 -13.20 -8.85 -8.52
CA VAL A 48 -14.59 -8.34 -8.54
C VAL A 48 -15.44 -9.05 -9.59
N MET A 49 -14.85 -9.43 -10.72
CA MET A 49 -15.59 -10.07 -11.83
C MET A 49 -15.81 -11.58 -11.63
N LEU A 50 -14.92 -12.26 -10.91
CA LEU A 50 -14.98 -13.70 -10.69
C LEU A 50 -15.55 -14.01 -9.30
N PRO A 51 -16.33 -15.10 -9.14
CA PRO A 51 -16.78 -15.56 -7.82
C PRO A 51 -15.57 -15.75 -6.90
N GLN A 52 -15.56 -15.11 -5.73
CA GLN A 52 -14.51 -15.31 -4.73
C GLN A 52 -15.02 -16.25 -3.63
N ALA A 53 -14.21 -17.24 -3.28
CA ALA A 53 -14.52 -18.15 -2.19
C ALA A 53 -14.57 -17.37 -0.86
N PRO A 54 -15.58 -17.62 0.01
CA PRO A 54 -15.65 -17.00 1.32
C PRO A 54 -14.37 -17.23 2.13
N ALA A 55 -13.93 -16.19 2.87
CA ALA A 55 -12.69 -16.25 3.65
C ALA A 55 -12.67 -17.41 4.67
N SER A 56 -13.83 -17.80 5.20
CA SER A 56 -13.99 -18.93 6.12
C SER A 56 -13.59 -20.29 5.53
N LEU A 57 -13.53 -20.40 4.19
CA LEU A 57 -13.13 -21.63 3.51
C LEU A 57 -11.63 -21.69 3.24
N HIS A 58 -10.90 -20.57 3.34
CA HIS A 58 -9.50 -20.48 2.86
C HIS A 58 -8.53 -21.40 3.60
N ASP A 59 -8.86 -21.77 4.84
CA ASP A 59 -8.04 -22.68 5.67
C ASP A 59 -8.34 -24.17 5.44
N SER A 60 -9.35 -24.49 4.63
CA SER A 60 -9.78 -25.88 4.36
C SER A 60 -9.78 -26.17 2.85
N PRO A 61 -8.73 -26.84 2.33
CA PRO A 61 -8.66 -27.22 0.91
C PRO A 61 -9.89 -28.00 0.45
N ALA A 62 -10.37 -28.96 1.26
CA ALA A 62 -11.54 -29.75 0.94
C ALA A 62 -12.83 -28.91 0.83
N ALA A 63 -12.98 -27.88 1.67
CA ALA A 63 -14.13 -26.99 1.61
C ALA A 63 -14.07 -26.06 0.40
N LEU A 64 -12.87 -25.63 -0.01
CA LEU A 64 -12.67 -24.88 -1.26
C LEU A 64 -12.99 -25.73 -2.48
N ASP A 65 -12.57 -27.00 -2.51
CA ASP A 65 -12.86 -27.93 -3.60
C ASP A 65 -14.38 -28.12 -3.76
N LEU A 66 -15.09 -28.41 -2.66
CA LEU A 66 -16.56 -28.52 -2.64
C LEU A 66 -17.26 -27.24 -3.11
N TRP A 67 -16.78 -26.07 -2.69
CA TRP A 67 -17.33 -24.80 -3.15
C TRP A 67 -17.08 -24.57 -4.65
N ALA A 68 -15.90 -24.98 -5.15
CA ALA A 68 -15.53 -24.85 -6.55
C ALA A 68 -16.34 -25.80 -7.46
N GLU A 69 -16.78 -26.97 -6.97
CA GLU A 69 -17.71 -27.85 -7.70
C GLU A 69 -18.98 -27.10 -8.12
N GLY A 70 -19.51 -26.22 -7.25
CA GLY A 70 -20.65 -25.37 -7.56
C GLY A 70 -20.42 -24.39 -8.72
N GLN A 71 -19.16 -24.11 -9.06
CA GLN A 71 -18.77 -23.22 -10.16
C GLN A 71 -18.60 -23.95 -11.50
N GLN A 72 -18.64 -25.29 -11.52
CA GLN A 72 -18.50 -26.10 -12.74
C GLN A 72 -19.58 -25.80 -13.78
N GLY A 73 -20.78 -25.42 -13.36
CA GLY A 73 -21.85 -25.04 -14.29
C GLY A 73 -21.51 -23.80 -15.13
N THR A 74 -20.70 -22.89 -14.60
CA THR A 74 -20.33 -21.63 -15.28
C THR A 74 -19.00 -21.74 -16.02
N PHE A 75 -17.99 -22.37 -15.40
CA PHE A 75 -16.62 -22.40 -15.95
C PHE A 75 -16.23 -23.77 -16.54
N GLY A 76 -17.06 -24.80 -16.35
CA GLY A 76 -16.88 -26.13 -16.93
C GLY A 76 -15.48 -26.70 -16.65
N PRO A 77 -14.75 -27.16 -17.68
CA PRO A 77 -13.44 -27.78 -17.52
C PRO A 77 -12.34 -26.82 -17.02
N PHE A 78 -12.57 -25.50 -17.03
CA PHE A 78 -11.59 -24.53 -16.56
C PHE A 78 -11.60 -24.37 -15.04
N THR A 79 -12.65 -24.80 -14.35
CA THR A 79 -12.86 -24.61 -12.90
C THR A 79 -11.65 -25.07 -12.08
N ASP A 80 -11.16 -26.29 -12.31
CA ASP A 80 -10.01 -26.83 -11.57
C ASP A 80 -8.72 -26.06 -11.85
N ALA A 81 -8.53 -25.59 -13.09
CA ALA A 81 -7.38 -24.78 -13.45
C ALA A 81 -7.44 -23.41 -12.78
N MET A 82 -8.61 -22.77 -12.75
CA MET A 82 -8.85 -21.50 -12.08
C MET A 82 -8.62 -21.63 -10.57
N LEU A 83 -9.07 -22.71 -9.94
CA LEU A 83 -8.85 -23.00 -8.53
C LEU A 83 -7.35 -23.15 -8.23
N ARG A 84 -6.62 -23.96 -9.01
CA ARG A 84 -5.16 -24.16 -8.82
C ARG A 84 -4.34 -22.88 -8.98
N VAL A 85 -4.74 -22.00 -9.89
CA VAL A 85 -4.09 -20.69 -10.07
C VAL A 85 -4.46 -19.72 -8.94
N GLY A 86 -5.58 -19.96 -8.24
CA GLY A 86 -6.08 -19.09 -7.18
C GLY A 86 -6.97 -17.96 -7.70
N LEU A 87 -7.67 -18.14 -8.82
CA LEU A 87 -8.59 -17.13 -9.38
C LEU A 87 -9.88 -16.97 -8.56
N PHE A 88 -10.22 -17.96 -7.73
CA PHE A 88 -11.30 -17.87 -6.75
C PHE A 88 -10.85 -17.36 -5.38
N THR A 89 -9.55 -17.14 -5.21
CA THR A 89 -8.91 -16.70 -3.95
C THR A 89 -7.82 -15.66 -4.25
N ILE A 90 -8.11 -14.70 -5.14
CA ILE A 90 -7.08 -13.84 -5.76
C ILE A 90 -6.25 -13.10 -4.72
N VAL A 91 -6.90 -12.49 -3.73
CA VAL A 91 -6.24 -11.65 -2.72
C VAL A 91 -5.35 -12.45 -1.76
N THR A 92 -5.58 -13.76 -1.62
CA THR A 92 -4.77 -14.69 -0.81
C THR A 92 -3.86 -15.58 -1.65
N SER A 93 -3.92 -15.47 -2.98
CA SER A 93 -3.08 -16.24 -3.90
C SER A 93 -1.59 -15.87 -3.79
N TRP A 94 -0.72 -16.86 -3.98
CA TRP A 94 0.72 -16.65 -3.84
C TRP A 94 1.26 -15.59 -4.80
N TRP A 95 0.74 -15.51 -6.02
CA TRP A 95 1.20 -14.56 -7.03
C TRP A 95 0.77 -13.13 -6.70
N PHE A 96 -0.43 -12.95 -6.12
CA PHE A 96 -0.91 -11.65 -5.67
C PHE A 96 -0.11 -11.17 -4.47
N LEU A 97 0.07 -12.03 -3.47
CA LEU A 97 0.86 -11.72 -2.26
C LEU A 97 2.34 -11.46 -2.60
N THR A 98 2.90 -12.19 -3.56
CA THR A 98 4.27 -11.95 -4.03
C THR A 98 4.38 -10.60 -4.72
N ALA A 99 3.44 -10.25 -5.61
CA ALA A 99 3.44 -8.95 -6.27
C ALA A 99 3.23 -7.79 -5.28
N LEU A 100 2.34 -7.98 -4.29
CA LEU A 100 2.11 -7.02 -3.22
C LEU A 100 3.35 -6.83 -2.34
N GLY A 101 4.00 -7.92 -1.93
CA GLY A 101 5.23 -7.89 -1.15
C GLY A 101 6.37 -7.23 -1.93
N LEU A 102 6.52 -7.56 -3.22
CA LEU A 102 7.52 -6.93 -4.09
C LEU A 102 7.25 -5.43 -4.28
N LEU A 103 5.99 -5.03 -4.41
CA LEU A 103 5.60 -3.62 -4.47
C LEU A 103 5.97 -2.90 -3.17
N ALA A 104 5.66 -3.50 -2.01
CA ALA A 104 6.01 -2.94 -0.71
C ALA A 104 7.52 -2.72 -0.58
N VAL A 105 8.34 -3.72 -0.93
CA VAL A 105 9.81 -3.61 -0.94
C VAL A 105 10.28 -2.54 -1.93
N SER A 106 9.73 -2.50 -3.13
CA SER A 106 10.07 -1.50 -4.15
C SER A 106 9.78 -0.07 -3.66
N VAL A 107 8.62 0.17 -3.03
CA VAL A 107 8.27 1.48 -2.46
C VAL A 107 9.23 1.86 -1.33
N CYS A 108 9.59 0.93 -0.44
CA CYS A 108 10.58 1.17 0.62
C CYS A 108 11.94 1.58 0.05
N VAL A 109 12.46 0.82 -0.92
CA VAL A 109 13.75 1.09 -1.55
C VAL A 109 13.72 2.41 -2.31
N TYR A 110 12.66 2.67 -3.06
CA TYR A 110 12.46 3.94 -3.77
C TYR A 110 12.41 5.13 -2.82
N ALA A 111 11.65 5.03 -1.73
CA ALA A 111 11.55 6.08 -0.71
C ALA A 111 12.90 6.35 -0.05
N ALA A 112 13.69 5.30 0.24
CA ALA A 112 15.02 5.44 0.82
C ALA A 112 16.01 6.15 -0.14
N ASP A 113 16.05 5.74 -1.41
CA ASP A 113 16.90 6.36 -2.43
C ASP A 113 16.53 7.84 -2.63
N ARG A 114 15.22 8.12 -2.72
CA ARG A 114 14.69 9.47 -2.88
C ARG A 114 14.99 10.34 -1.66
N PHE A 115 14.83 9.81 -0.44
CA PHE A 115 15.19 10.51 0.79
C PHE A 115 16.67 10.86 0.82
N ALA A 116 17.56 9.90 0.52
CA ALA A 116 18.99 10.14 0.50
C ALA A 116 19.39 11.22 -0.54
N ALA A 117 18.73 11.23 -1.70
CA ALA A 117 18.94 12.25 -2.72
C ALA A 117 18.49 13.64 -2.28
N ILE A 118 17.27 13.76 -1.73
CA ILE A 118 16.74 15.04 -1.23
C ILE A 118 17.58 15.54 -0.06
N TRP A 119 17.90 14.67 0.90
CA TRP A 119 18.71 15.02 2.05
C TRP A 119 20.07 15.60 1.65
N ARG A 120 20.72 15.00 0.63
CA ARG A 120 21.96 15.52 0.06
C ARG A 120 21.77 16.90 -0.57
N ASN A 121 20.70 17.11 -1.31
CA ASN A 121 20.42 18.40 -1.95
C ASN A 121 20.12 19.51 -0.93
N VAL A 122 19.43 19.19 0.16
CA VAL A 122 19.10 20.13 1.24
C VAL A 122 20.32 20.49 2.08
N THR A 123 21.13 19.48 2.45
CA THR A 123 22.29 19.70 3.32
C THR A 123 23.54 20.17 2.58
N ARG A 124 23.69 19.78 1.30
CA ARG A 124 24.85 20.07 0.44
C ARG A 124 24.40 20.44 -0.98
N PRO A 125 23.71 21.59 -1.14
CA PRO A 125 23.35 22.08 -2.46
C PRO A 125 24.59 22.31 -3.35
N ARG A 126 24.41 22.17 -4.66
CA ARG A 126 25.47 22.52 -5.63
C ARG A 126 25.55 24.03 -5.76
N GLU A 127 26.63 24.59 -5.23
CA GLU A 127 26.88 26.05 -5.22
C GLU A 127 27.54 26.54 -6.51
N LEU A 128 28.29 25.66 -7.19
CA LEU A 128 28.96 25.93 -8.47
C LEU A 128 28.31 25.09 -9.57
N VAL A 129 27.87 25.77 -10.63
CA VAL A 129 27.33 25.16 -11.84
C VAL A 129 28.03 25.76 -13.06
N PRO A 130 28.29 24.97 -14.13
CA PRO A 130 28.90 25.50 -15.35
C PRO A 130 28.02 26.59 -15.97
N ASP A 131 28.60 27.57 -16.66
CA ASP A 131 27.84 28.67 -17.26
C ASP A 131 26.75 28.21 -18.22
N SER A 132 26.99 27.10 -18.95
CA SER A 132 26.00 26.44 -19.81
C SER A 132 24.70 26.02 -19.10
N PHE A 133 24.71 25.93 -17.77
CA PHE A 133 23.51 25.73 -16.95
C PHE A 133 22.56 26.93 -17.08
N PHE A 134 23.07 28.16 -17.02
CA PHE A 134 22.26 29.38 -17.10
C PHE A 134 21.68 29.59 -18.49
N ASP A 135 22.36 29.13 -19.55
CA ASP A 135 21.85 29.14 -20.92
C ASP A 135 20.63 28.23 -21.09
N ARG A 136 20.62 27.09 -20.40
CA ARG A 136 19.58 26.05 -20.49
C ARG A 136 18.50 26.19 -19.42
N ALA A 137 18.68 27.07 -18.44
CA ALA A 137 17.71 27.29 -17.38
C ALA A 137 16.39 27.81 -17.96
N ALA A 138 15.29 27.13 -17.64
CA ALA A 138 13.95 27.49 -18.10
C ALA A 138 13.52 28.89 -17.62
N ASN A 139 13.91 29.25 -16.40
CA ASN A 139 13.68 30.57 -15.81
C ASN A 139 15.02 31.28 -15.65
N ARG A 140 15.29 32.27 -16.52
CA ARG A 140 16.51 33.09 -16.46
C ARG A 140 16.20 34.55 -16.73
N ALA A 141 16.98 35.43 -16.10
CA ALA A 141 16.93 36.87 -16.34
C ALA A 141 18.35 37.43 -16.29
N ALA A 142 18.66 38.36 -17.18
CA ALA A 142 19.91 39.11 -17.20
C ALA A 142 19.60 40.58 -16.94
N PHE A 143 20.26 41.17 -15.94
CA PHE A 143 20.07 42.57 -15.57
C PHE A 143 21.35 43.13 -14.96
N ALA A 144 21.55 44.44 -15.10
CA ALA A 144 22.61 45.14 -14.40
C ALA A 144 22.17 45.43 -12.96
N SER A 145 23.01 45.12 -11.98
CA SER A 145 22.75 45.42 -10.56
C SER A 145 23.75 46.44 -10.04
N PRO A 146 23.30 47.62 -9.56
CA PRO A 146 24.15 48.54 -8.81
C PRO A 146 24.72 47.82 -7.59
N GLY A 147 26.04 47.86 -7.39
CA GLY A 147 26.71 47.23 -6.26
C GLY A 147 27.05 45.74 -6.42
N GLY A 148 26.82 45.14 -7.59
CA GLY A 148 27.30 43.80 -7.94
C GLY A 148 26.78 42.68 -7.02
N ALA A 149 27.56 41.61 -6.88
CA ALA A 149 27.18 40.42 -6.10
C ALA A 149 26.88 40.72 -4.61
N PRO A 150 27.65 41.55 -3.88
CA PRO A 150 27.36 41.82 -2.46
C PRO A 150 26.01 42.50 -2.22
N ALA A 151 25.60 43.42 -3.09
CA ALA A 151 24.31 44.10 -2.98
C ALA A 151 23.13 43.12 -3.20
N LEU A 152 23.29 42.20 -4.16
CA LEU A 152 22.30 41.16 -4.44
C LEU A 152 22.19 40.15 -3.28
N GLU A 153 23.32 39.71 -2.74
CA GLU A 153 23.39 38.85 -1.55
C GLU A 153 22.63 39.47 -0.36
N ALA A 154 22.88 40.75 -0.05
CA ALA A 154 22.15 41.46 1.02
C ALA A 154 20.65 41.61 0.73
N ALA A 155 20.25 41.82 -0.54
CA ALA A 155 18.85 41.88 -0.93
C ALA A 155 18.13 40.54 -0.75
N LEU A 156 18.78 39.43 -1.10
CA LEU A 156 18.27 38.07 -0.92
C LEU A 156 18.19 37.69 0.56
N ALA A 157 19.21 38.00 1.35
CA ALA A 157 19.23 37.78 2.80
C ALA A 157 18.07 38.52 3.50
N ARG A 158 17.78 39.78 3.12
CA ARG A 158 16.60 40.53 3.64
C ARG A 158 15.26 39.85 3.32
N ARG A 159 15.19 39.07 2.24
CA ARG A 159 14.00 38.27 1.87
C ARG A 159 14.00 36.87 2.51
N ARG A 160 14.91 36.61 3.46
CA ARG A 160 15.08 35.35 4.21
C ARG A 160 15.54 34.16 3.36
N PHE A 161 16.33 34.42 2.33
CA PHE A 161 17.05 33.34 1.63
C PHE A 161 18.31 32.96 2.41
N ASP A 162 18.62 31.67 2.49
CA ASP A 162 19.97 31.17 2.81
C ASP A 162 20.83 31.37 1.57
N VAL A 163 21.78 32.31 1.64
CA VAL A 163 22.61 32.69 0.50
C VAL A 163 24.02 32.15 0.72
N ARG A 164 24.55 31.49 -0.31
CA ARG A 164 25.90 30.95 -0.35
C ARG A 164 26.62 31.49 -1.56
N ARG A 165 27.85 31.93 -1.36
CA ARG A 165 28.66 32.55 -2.40
C ARG A 165 29.86 31.66 -2.72
N ALA A 166 30.04 31.40 -4.00
CA ALA A 166 31.26 30.81 -4.55
C ALA A 166 31.90 31.78 -5.54
N VAL A 167 33.23 31.73 -5.66
CA VAL A 167 33.99 32.60 -6.57
C VAL A 167 34.85 31.70 -7.45
N ASP A 168 34.76 31.91 -8.77
CA ASP A 168 35.61 31.25 -9.76
C ASP A 168 36.20 32.33 -10.68
N GLY A 169 37.51 32.58 -10.57
CA GLY A 169 38.17 33.71 -11.22
C GLY A 169 37.56 35.06 -10.83
N GLU A 170 37.09 35.81 -11.82
CA GLU A 170 36.42 37.11 -11.65
C GLU A 170 34.89 36.99 -11.46
N THR A 171 34.34 35.78 -11.62
CA THR A 171 32.90 35.53 -11.57
C THR A 171 32.48 35.10 -10.17
N ALA A 172 31.43 35.75 -9.63
CA ALA A 172 30.80 35.35 -8.38
C ALA A 172 29.48 34.61 -8.64
N TYR A 173 29.36 33.39 -8.11
CA TYR A 173 28.15 32.58 -8.14
C TYR A 173 27.43 32.72 -6.81
N LEU A 174 26.13 32.98 -6.85
CA LEU A 174 25.26 33.04 -5.67
C LEU A 174 24.21 31.92 -5.77
N PHE A 175 24.24 31.01 -4.81
CA PHE A 175 23.15 30.07 -4.55
C PHE A 175 22.26 30.67 -3.46
N ALA A 176 20.95 30.71 -3.67
CA ALA A 176 20.01 31.24 -2.69
C ALA A 176 18.75 30.38 -2.63
N ASP A 177 18.45 29.82 -1.45
CA ASP A 177 17.24 29.02 -1.22
C ASP A 177 16.57 29.44 0.10
N ARG A 178 15.24 29.57 0.09
CA ARG A 178 14.44 29.90 1.28
C ARG A 178 13.70 28.68 1.84
N PHE A 179 13.44 27.67 1.02
CA PHE A 179 12.56 26.56 1.37
C PHE A 179 13.20 25.23 1.01
N ALA A 180 14.50 25.05 1.32
CA ALA A 180 15.23 23.81 1.02
C ALA A 180 14.48 22.57 1.53
N TRP A 181 13.92 22.63 2.74
CA TRP A 181 13.15 21.56 3.36
C TRP A 181 11.81 21.24 2.66
N ALA A 182 11.26 22.14 1.85
CA ALA A 182 10.02 21.88 1.11
C ALA A 182 10.16 20.72 0.12
N GLN A 183 11.39 20.39 -0.31
CA GLN A 183 11.67 19.21 -1.14
C GLN A 183 11.25 17.90 -0.45
N LEU A 184 11.32 17.83 0.89
CA LEU A 184 10.86 16.67 1.66
C LEU A 184 9.34 16.46 1.56
N GLY A 185 8.56 17.48 1.20
CA GLY A 185 7.11 17.35 1.02
C GLY A 185 6.74 16.26 0.01
N SER A 186 7.58 16.01 -1.00
CA SER A 186 7.36 14.90 -1.96
C SER A 186 7.44 13.50 -1.33
N LEU A 187 8.02 13.35 -0.14
CA LEU A 187 8.12 12.08 0.57
C LEU A 187 6.86 11.77 1.39
N VAL A 188 6.01 12.77 1.67
CA VAL A 188 4.79 12.58 2.47
C VAL A 188 3.84 11.58 1.79
N THR A 189 3.71 11.65 0.47
CA THR A 189 2.85 10.73 -0.30
C THR A 189 3.36 9.29 -0.23
N HIS A 190 4.68 9.09 -0.31
CA HIS A 190 5.31 7.78 -0.16
C HIS A 190 5.13 7.24 1.25
N LEU A 191 5.31 8.09 2.26
CA LEU A 191 5.09 7.74 3.65
C LEU A 191 3.65 7.30 3.90
N ALA A 192 2.66 7.97 3.30
CA ALA A 192 1.25 7.57 3.44
C ALA A 192 0.99 6.15 2.92
N VAL A 193 1.56 5.79 1.76
CA VAL A 193 1.45 4.43 1.20
C VAL A 193 2.16 3.42 2.10
N LEU A 194 3.35 3.74 2.61
CA LEU A 194 4.08 2.87 3.54
C LEU A 194 3.30 2.65 4.84
N LEU A 195 2.73 3.70 5.43
CA LEU A 195 1.91 3.61 6.64
C LEU A 195 0.65 2.78 6.39
N PHE A 196 0.02 2.91 5.22
CA PHE A 196 -1.12 2.08 4.82
C PHE A 196 -0.73 0.59 4.75
N LEU A 197 0.40 0.26 4.11
CA LEU A 197 0.89 -1.12 4.03
C LEU A 197 1.23 -1.70 5.41
N VAL A 198 1.90 -0.91 6.27
CA VAL A 198 2.20 -1.31 7.65
C VAL A 198 0.92 -1.53 8.45
N GLY A 199 -0.07 -0.64 8.31
CA GLY A 199 -1.38 -0.79 8.95
C GLY A 199 -2.09 -2.08 8.53
N GLY A 200 -2.01 -2.44 7.24
CA GLY A 200 -2.51 -3.72 6.73
C GLY A 200 -1.80 -4.92 7.35
N ILE A 201 -0.47 -4.89 7.44
CA ILE A 201 0.32 -5.97 8.06
C ILE A 201 -0.02 -6.12 9.54
N VAL A 202 -0.06 -5.02 10.29
CA VAL A 202 -0.42 -5.02 11.71
C VAL A 202 -1.83 -5.56 11.91
N SER A 203 -2.78 -5.15 11.07
CA SER A 203 -4.16 -5.65 11.13
C SER A 203 -4.26 -7.13 10.80
N HIS A 204 -3.44 -7.64 9.88
CA HIS A 204 -3.42 -9.06 9.52
C HIS A 204 -2.77 -9.93 10.59
N VAL A 205 -1.64 -9.50 11.16
CA VAL A 205 -0.88 -10.26 12.17
C VAL A 205 -1.53 -10.19 13.55
N GLY A 206 -2.09 -9.03 13.92
CA GLY A 206 -2.72 -8.81 15.23
C GLY A 206 -4.24 -8.95 15.23
N GLY A 207 -4.87 -9.12 14.08
CA GLY A 207 -6.31 -9.25 13.95
C GLY A 207 -6.80 -10.68 14.20
N TYR A 208 -8.02 -10.78 14.71
CA TYR A 208 -8.75 -12.04 14.84
C TYR A 208 -10.14 -11.87 14.22
N THR A 209 -10.51 -12.80 13.34
CA THR A 209 -11.83 -12.86 12.73
C THR A 209 -12.36 -14.27 12.89
N SER A 210 -13.59 -14.40 13.40
CA SER A 210 -14.29 -15.67 13.52
C SER A 210 -15.71 -15.52 12.98
N ALA A 211 -16.12 -16.49 12.16
CA ALA A 211 -17.50 -16.57 11.69
C ALA A 211 -18.33 -17.36 12.70
N LEU A 212 -19.37 -16.72 13.23
CA LEU A 212 -20.32 -17.36 14.15
C LEU A 212 -21.66 -17.53 13.43
N LEU A 213 -22.10 -18.78 13.30
CA LEU A 213 -23.45 -19.11 12.83
C LEU A 213 -24.35 -19.24 14.05
N ILE A 214 -25.20 -18.25 14.27
CA ILE A 214 -26.06 -18.15 15.47
C ILE A 214 -27.50 -18.04 14.99
N ALA A 215 -28.36 -18.93 15.49
CA ALA A 215 -29.79 -18.84 15.24
C ALA A 215 -30.43 -17.82 16.20
N GLU A 216 -31.51 -17.17 15.76
CA GLU A 216 -32.28 -16.26 16.62
C GLU A 216 -32.73 -16.98 17.90
N GLY A 217 -32.61 -16.28 19.03
CA GLY A 217 -32.89 -16.79 20.37
C GLY A 217 -31.85 -17.79 20.91
N THR A 218 -30.71 -17.97 20.24
CA THR A 218 -29.64 -18.87 20.71
C THR A 218 -28.34 -18.12 21.01
N THR A 219 -27.57 -18.68 21.94
CA THR A 219 -26.25 -18.19 22.35
C THR A 219 -25.12 -18.99 21.70
N SER A 220 -24.04 -18.33 21.32
CA SER A 220 -22.81 -18.99 20.85
C SER A 220 -21.57 -18.43 21.54
N PRO A 221 -20.58 -19.28 21.90
CA PRO A 221 -19.32 -18.82 22.44
C PRO A 221 -18.48 -18.08 21.37
N VAL A 222 -17.89 -16.94 21.74
CA VAL A 222 -17.00 -16.18 20.87
C VAL A 222 -15.60 -16.81 20.81
N PHE A 223 -15.10 -17.30 21.94
CA PHE A 223 -13.81 -17.97 22.08
C PHE A 223 -13.98 -19.40 22.61
N PRO A 224 -12.90 -20.21 22.64
CA PRO A 224 -12.90 -21.44 23.42
C PRO A 224 -13.18 -21.17 24.90
N VAL A 225 -13.81 -22.12 25.59
CA VAL A 225 -14.21 -21.98 27.02
C VAL A 225 -13.03 -21.66 27.94
N SER A 226 -11.81 -22.07 27.57
CA SER A 226 -10.59 -21.80 28.33
C SER A 226 -10.02 -20.39 28.13
N HIS A 227 -10.57 -19.57 27.23
CA HIS A 227 -10.05 -18.23 26.96
C HIS A 227 -10.37 -17.27 28.13
N PRO A 228 -9.41 -16.47 28.62
CA PRO A 228 -9.64 -15.55 29.74
C PRO A 228 -10.77 -14.55 29.48
N ASP A 229 -10.83 -14.03 28.25
CA ASP A 229 -11.84 -13.07 27.81
C ASP A 229 -13.06 -13.74 27.17
N GLN A 230 -13.42 -14.96 27.62
CA GLN A 230 -14.53 -15.68 27.03
C GLN A 230 -15.84 -14.88 27.15
N MET A 231 -16.53 -14.76 26.01
CA MET A 231 -17.84 -14.12 25.89
C MET A 231 -18.81 -15.06 25.19
N GLN A 232 -20.09 -14.92 25.51
CA GLN A 232 -21.17 -15.51 24.73
C GLN A 232 -21.94 -14.40 24.05
N ILE A 233 -22.40 -14.68 22.84
CA ILE A 233 -23.21 -13.75 22.08
C ILE A 233 -24.54 -14.40 21.72
N GLU A 234 -25.62 -13.67 21.94
CA GLU A 234 -26.98 -14.06 21.60
C GLU A 234 -27.51 -13.14 20.49
N VAL A 235 -28.23 -13.73 19.54
CA VAL A 235 -29.05 -12.98 18.58
C VAL A 235 -30.46 -12.93 19.15
N ALA A 236 -30.82 -11.85 19.85
CA ALA A 236 -32.11 -11.72 20.53
C ALA A 236 -33.27 -11.48 19.55
N ASP A 237 -33.01 -10.74 18.48
CA ASP A 237 -33.96 -10.49 17.37
C ASP A 237 -33.17 -10.35 16.07
N ALA A 238 -33.73 -10.86 14.97
CA ALA A 238 -33.19 -10.66 13.64
C ALA A 238 -34.30 -10.20 12.69
N SER A 239 -34.19 -8.96 12.21
CA SER A 239 -35.22 -8.35 11.36
C SER A 239 -34.63 -7.80 10.06
N ALA A 240 -35.42 -7.90 8.99
CA ALA A 240 -35.09 -7.36 7.67
C ALA A 240 -36.22 -6.45 7.19
N ARG A 241 -35.88 -5.30 6.63
CA ARG A 241 -36.83 -4.41 5.95
C ARG A 241 -36.67 -4.52 4.46
N PHE A 242 -37.78 -4.78 3.78
CA PHE A 242 -37.84 -4.88 2.33
C PHE A 242 -38.59 -3.69 1.75
N ASP A 243 -38.16 -3.26 0.58
CA ASP A 243 -38.88 -2.31 -0.24
C ASP A 243 -40.21 -2.93 -0.71
N PRO A 244 -41.37 -2.30 -0.43
CA PRO A 244 -42.66 -2.88 -0.77
C PRO A 244 -42.92 -3.01 -2.28
N GLU A 245 -42.28 -2.18 -3.11
CA GLU A 245 -42.51 -2.13 -4.56
C GLU A 245 -41.53 -3.04 -5.31
N THR A 246 -40.26 -3.03 -4.90
CA THR A 246 -39.19 -3.76 -5.59
C THR A 246 -38.84 -5.10 -4.93
N GLY A 247 -39.27 -5.33 -3.69
CA GLY A 247 -38.92 -6.52 -2.90
C GLY A 247 -37.46 -6.56 -2.44
N VAL A 248 -36.66 -5.51 -2.75
CA VAL A 248 -35.24 -5.44 -2.42
C VAL A 248 -35.06 -5.17 -0.93
N ALA A 249 -34.17 -5.90 -0.26
CA ALA A 249 -33.83 -5.64 1.13
C ALA A 249 -33.16 -4.27 1.27
N ARG A 250 -33.72 -3.41 2.12
CA ARG A 250 -33.19 -2.08 2.45
C ARG A 250 -32.33 -2.08 3.71
N ASP A 251 -32.59 -2.98 4.64
CA ASP A 251 -31.95 -2.98 5.95
C ASP A 251 -32.01 -4.38 6.56
N TYR A 252 -30.88 -4.84 7.08
CA TYR A 252 -30.77 -6.05 7.90
C TYR A 252 -30.24 -5.64 9.26
N ARG A 253 -30.95 -6.07 10.31
CA ARG A 253 -30.63 -5.74 11.69
C ARG A 253 -30.63 -7.00 12.53
N SER A 254 -29.67 -7.08 13.44
CA SER A 254 -29.68 -8.07 14.50
C SER A 254 -29.50 -7.37 15.83
N GLU A 255 -30.41 -7.61 16.76
CA GLU A 255 -30.20 -7.24 18.15
C GLU A 255 -29.30 -8.28 18.80
N LEU A 256 -28.13 -7.84 19.26
CA LEU A 256 -27.13 -8.69 19.88
C LEU A 256 -27.08 -8.41 21.37
N VAL A 257 -27.00 -9.48 22.16
CA VAL A 257 -26.72 -9.42 23.60
C VAL A 257 -25.41 -10.15 23.85
N ILE A 258 -24.49 -9.52 24.57
CA ILE A 258 -23.18 -10.05 24.91
C ILE A 258 -23.17 -10.37 26.40
N TYR A 259 -22.80 -11.61 26.72
CA TYR A 259 -22.66 -12.09 28.08
C TYR A 259 -21.20 -12.40 28.39
N GLN A 260 -20.76 -12.05 29.59
CA GLN A 260 -19.44 -12.39 30.12
C GLN A 260 -19.60 -12.82 31.58
N GLY A 261 -19.09 -14.00 31.93
CA GLY A 261 -19.29 -14.56 33.28
C GLY A 261 -20.76 -14.85 33.65
N GLY A 262 -21.66 -14.92 32.66
CA GLY A 262 -23.10 -15.12 32.86
C GLY A 262 -23.91 -13.82 33.05
N GLU A 263 -23.26 -12.66 33.05
CA GLU A 263 -23.93 -11.35 33.13
C GLU A 263 -24.00 -10.69 31.75
N GLU A 264 -25.10 -9.99 31.48
CA GLU A 264 -25.23 -9.13 30.30
C GLU A 264 -24.30 -7.93 30.45
N VAL A 265 -23.31 -7.83 29.56
CA VAL A 265 -22.30 -6.76 29.59
C VAL A 265 -22.49 -5.73 28.49
N ALA A 266 -23.18 -6.09 27.42
CA ALA A 266 -23.57 -5.17 26.36
C ALA A 266 -24.79 -5.69 25.60
N ARG A 267 -25.61 -4.77 25.13
CA ARG A 267 -26.74 -5.04 24.23
C ARG A 267 -26.85 -3.93 23.20
N GLY A 268 -27.11 -4.29 21.96
CA GLY A 268 -27.30 -3.30 20.91
C GLY A 268 -27.61 -3.90 19.55
N VAL A 269 -28.01 -3.03 18.63
CA VAL A 269 -28.33 -3.41 17.26
C VAL A 269 -27.08 -3.33 16.40
N THR A 270 -26.76 -4.40 15.70
CA THR A 270 -25.77 -4.40 14.62
C THR A 270 -26.46 -4.36 13.25
N THR A 271 -25.79 -3.74 12.28
CA THR A 271 -26.13 -3.82 10.86
C THR A 271 -24.88 -4.16 10.07
N VAL A 272 -25.02 -4.45 8.77
CA VAL A 272 -23.89 -4.77 7.88
C VAL A 272 -22.75 -3.73 7.97
N ASN A 273 -23.10 -2.45 8.05
CA ASN A 273 -22.14 -1.33 8.10
C ASN A 273 -22.03 -0.66 9.50
N GLY A 274 -22.82 -1.10 10.47
CA GLY A 274 -22.90 -0.52 11.81
C GLY A 274 -22.65 -1.58 12.88
N PRO A 275 -21.38 -1.91 13.19
CA PRO A 275 -21.07 -2.97 14.15
C PRO A 275 -21.41 -2.59 15.59
N LEU A 276 -21.82 -3.59 16.37
CA LEU A 276 -21.78 -3.49 17.83
C LEU A 276 -20.32 -3.69 18.29
N SER A 277 -19.83 -2.81 19.16
CA SER A 277 -18.45 -2.90 19.67
C SER A 277 -18.45 -3.15 21.17
N TYR A 278 -17.67 -4.13 21.62
CA TYR A 278 -17.48 -4.44 23.04
C TYR A 278 -16.12 -5.13 23.26
N GLY A 279 -15.44 -4.81 24.36
CA GLY A 279 -14.19 -5.48 24.75
C GLY A 279 -13.04 -5.37 23.74
N GLY A 280 -13.04 -4.37 22.86
CA GLY A 280 -12.06 -4.24 21.76
C GLY A 280 -12.41 -5.02 20.49
N TYR A 281 -13.53 -5.75 20.48
CA TYR A 281 -14.04 -6.50 19.34
C TYR A 281 -15.20 -5.77 18.66
N ARG A 282 -15.41 -6.06 17.38
CA ARG A 282 -16.54 -5.56 16.59
C ARG A 282 -17.33 -6.74 16.04
N PHE A 283 -18.64 -6.72 16.27
CA PHE A 283 -19.57 -7.75 15.83
C PHE A 283 -20.36 -7.21 14.65
N HIS A 284 -20.12 -7.82 13.49
CA HIS A 284 -20.75 -7.47 12.24
C HIS A 284 -21.77 -8.53 11.86
N GLN A 285 -22.90 -8.09 11.31
CA GLN A 285 -23.79 -9.00 10.59
C GLN A 285 -23.16 -9.33 9.23
N ALA A 286 -22.91 -10.62 8.99
CA ALA A 286 -22.53 -11.13 7.69
C ALA A 286 -23.79 -11.66 6.98
N GLY A 287 -24.04 -11.17 5.77
CA GLY A 287 -25.15 -11.60 4.91
C GLY A 287 -24.77 -12.74 3.98
#